data_AF-A0A3N6LMA5-F1
#
_entry.id   AF-A0A3N6LMA5-F1
#
_cell.length_a   1.000
_cell.length_b   1.000
_cell.length_c   1.000
_cell.angle_alpha   90.00
_cell.angle_beta   90.00
_cell.angle_gamma   90.00
#
_symmetry.space_group_name_H-M   'P 1'
#
loop_
_entity.id
_entity.type
_entity.pdbx_description
1 polymer ?
#
loop_
_entity_poly.entity_id
_entity_poly.type
_entity_poly.pdbx_seq_one_letter_code
_entity_poly.pdbx_strand_id
1 'polypeptide(L)'
;MTTPIRRAAVFAAICTLSLAVPLSGPGTGAVLAAVVLLGAFVVTEGPLFDLLAYPGDYEDGRLYGLITFVLAVVALGLIAVMSSMSIAVFVGTAFLIGYGNVAEQIARSRTDDEVVVATVFALVATVGAVVGQAATHAIDGVPIEPMVPTIVFLAATGALLAALLRDVLLLYDDPIVMVSVGLLLWLLAELEPAIGPLEIVAALVVTVALGYVSYVLDTASIAGMVTGILLGLVTIVLGGYGWFAVLIAFFAIGGLSTKFRYDRKEDLGVAEDNNGARGTGNVLGNAAVALVAVLGYAASSAGLFPGNPDPILFLFAFTGSVATAMSDTLSSEIGSVFETPRLITTLERVEPGTDGGVTWQGELAGLVGAAIVAGISYALFPEVDATGAAIIVAAGFVGMTVDSLLGATLEGTVLGNQGVNFLATLSGALAGALLVLSFAVLG
;
A
#
# COMPACT_ATOMS: atom_id res chain seq x y z
N MET A 1 -19.97 -13.16 -25.73
CA MET A 1 -19.64 -12.52 -24.44
C MET A 1 -20.44 -13.22 -23.36
N THR A 2 -19.75 -13.71 -22.32
CA THR A 2 -20.38 -14.37 -21.16
C THR A 2 -21.16 -13.34 -20.33
N THR A 3 -22.11 -13.80 -19.50
CA THR A 3 -22.91 -12.94 -18.62
C THR A 3 -22.05 -12.03 -17.72
N PRO A 4 -20.96 -12.51 -17.07
CA PRO A 4 -20.09 -11.64 -16.26
C PRO A 4 -19.45 -10.49 -17.04
N ILE A 5 -18.98 -10.74 -18.27
CA ILE A 5 -18.38 -9.68 -19.11
C ILE A 5 -19.43 -8.65 -19.50
N ARG A 6 -20.65 -9.09 -19.85
CA ARG A 6 -21.74 -8.17 -20.19
C ARG A 6 -22.14 -7.31 -18.97
N ARG A 7 -22.23 -7.92 -17.79
CA ARG A 7 -22.49 -7.20 -16.53
C ARG A 7 -21.42 -6.14 -16.27
N ALA A 8 -20.14 -6.53 -16.29
CA ALA A 8 -19.02 -5.59 -16.10
C ALA A 8 -19.06 -4.44 -17.12
N ALA A 9 -19.41 -4.71 -18.37
CA ALA A 9 -19.53 -3.68 -19.40
C ALA A 9 -20.65 -2.66 -19.10
N VAL A 10 -21.77 -3.10 -18.51
CA VAL A 10 -22.83 -2.18 -18.06
C VAL A 10 -22.35 -1.32 -16.90
N PHE A 11 -21.63 -1.89 -15.93
CA PHE A 11 -21.05 -1.14 -14.81
C PHE A 11 -20.02 -0.10 -15.31
N ALA A 12 -19.18 -0.45 -16.28
CA ALA A 12 -18.27 0.51 -16.93
C ALA A 12 -19.01 1.64 -17.66
N ALA A 13 -20.14 1.34 -18.31
CA ALA A 13 -21.00 2.35 -18.93
C ALA A 13 -21.59 3.29 -17.87
N ILE A 14 -22.02 2.77 -16.71
CA ILE A 14 -22.47 3.59 -15.57
C ILE A 14 -21.34 4.47 -15.06
N CYS A 15 -20.13 3.95 -14.91
CA CYS A 15 -18.96 4.76 -14.54
C CYS A 15 -18.69 5.88 -15.56
N THR A 16 -18.95 5.65 -16.85
CA THR A 16 -18.79 6.67 -17.90
C THR A 16 -19.78 7.83 -17.73
N LEU A 17 -20.94 7.61 -17.09
CA LEU A 17 -21.89 8.68 -16.76
C LEU A 17 -21.33 9.69 -15.74
N SER A 18 -20.24 9.36 -15.03
CA SER A 18 -19.54 10.33 -14.15
C SER A 18 -19.05 11.57 -14.90
N LEU A 19 -18.76 11.45 -16.21
CA LEU A 19 -18.41 12.59 -17.08
C LEU A 19 -19.54 13.63 -17.22
N ALA A 20 -20.78 13.29 -16.87
CA ALA A 20 -21.85 14.27 -16.83
C ALA A 20 -21.60 15.41 -15.82
N VAL A 21 -20.78 15.14 -14.78
CA VAL A 21 -20.42 16.14 -13.76
C VAL A 21 -19.57 17.27 -14.36
N PRO A 22 -18.41 17.02 -14.99
CA PRO A 22 -17.67 18.09 -15.67
C PRO A 22 -18.39 18.67 -16.91
N LEU A 23 -19.20 17.88 -17.62
CA LEU A 23 -19.89 18.36 -18.82
C LEU A 23 -21.10 19.27 -18.56
N SER A 24 -21.86 19.00 -17.50
CA SER A 24 -23.19 19.61 -17.29
C SER A 24 -23.47 19.91 -15.82
N GLY A 25 -22.44 19.89 -14.99
CA GLY A 25 -22.51 20.16 -13.57
C GLY A 25 -22.99 18.99 -12.71
N PRO A 26 -22.77 19.08 -11.38
CA PRO A 26 -23.06 18.00 -10.44
C PRO A 26 -24.54 17.63 -10.34
N GLY A 27 -25.45 18.59 -10.60
CA GLY A 27 -26.89 18.33 -10.63
C GLY A 27 -27.29 17.29 -11.69
N THR A 28 -26.66 17.34 -12.87
CA THR A 28 -26.90 16.36 -13.94
C THR A 28 -26.42 14.97 -13.54
N GLY A 29 -25.21 14.88 -12.94
CA GLY A 29 -24.69 13.63 -12.40
C GLY A 29 -25.61 13.02 -11.33
N ALA A 30 -26.13 13.84 -10.41
CA ALA A 30 -27.06 13.40 -9.38
C ALA A 30 -28.38 12.87 -9.96
N VAL A 31 -28.94 13.52 -10.98
CA VAL A 31 -30.15 13.04 -11.68
C VAL A 31 -29.91 11.70 -12.35
N LEU A 32 -28.79 11.53 -13.06
CA LEU A 32 -28.45 10.26 -13.70
C LEU A 32 -28.30 9.14 -12.67
N ALA A 33 -27.59 9.39 -11.57
CA ALA A 33 -27.45 8.42 -10.48
C ALA A 33 -28.81 8.05 -9.86
N ALA A 34 -29.68 9.04 -9.62
CA ALA A 34 -31.02 8.81 -9.10
C ALA A 34 -31.88 7.96 -10.04
N VAL A 35 -31.79 8.18 -11.36
CA VAL A 35 -32.48 7.37 -12.37
C VAL A 35 -31.99 5.92 -12.33
N VAL A 36 -30.68 5.69 -12.26
CA VAL A 36 -30.12 4.33 -12.17
C VAL A 36 -30.56 3.64 -10.87
N LEU A 37 -30.51 4.33 -9.73
CA LEU A 37 -30.95 3.80 -8.43
C LEU A 37 -32.45 3.44 -8.45
N LEU A 38 -33.30 4.34 -8.93
CA LEU A 38 -34.74 4.09 -9.05
C LEU A 38 -35.01 2.90 -9.98
N GLY A 39 -34.30 2.80 -11.10
CA GLY A 39 -34.36 1.65 -11.99
C GLY A 39 -33.97 0.34 -11.28
N ALA A 40 -32.88 0.37 -10.50
CA ALA A 40 -32.42 -0.79 -9.74
C ALA A 40 -33.42 -1.26 -8.66
N PHE A 41 -34.20 -0.35 -8.08
CA PHE A 41 -35.28 -0.68 -7.14
C PHE A 41 -36.54 -1.24 -7.83
N VAL A 42 -36.81 -0.84 -9.07
CA VAL A 42 -38.00 -1.27 -9.83
C VAL A 42 -37.77 -2.61 -10.52
N VAL A 43 -36.54 -2.90 -10.95
CA VAL A 43 -36.19 -4.13 -11.67
C VAL A 43 -35.91 -5.24 -10.67
N THR A 44 -36.87 -6.14 -10.48
CA THR A 44 -36.78 -7.28 -9.54
C THR A 44 -36.68 -8.64 -10.24
N GLU A 45 -37.00 -8.72 -11.53
CA GLU A 45 -36.98 -9.96 -12.32
C GLU A 45 -36.84 -9.68 -13.82
N GLY A 46 -36.54 -10.71 -14.60
CA GLY A 46 -36.46 -10.66 -16.06
C GLY A 46 -35.05 -10.37 -16.62
N PRO A 47 -34.93 -10.18 -17.95
CA PRO A 47 -33.62 -10.18 -18.62
C PRO A 47 -32.66 -9.07 -18.17
N LEU A 48 -33.20 -7.92 -17.74
CA LEU A 48 -32.40 -6.82 -17.22
C LEU A 48 -31.91 -7.11 -15.79
N PHE A 49 -32.75 -7.75 -14.97
CA PHE A 49 -32.34 -8.26 -13.67
C PHE A 49 -31.22 -9.28 -13.83
N ASP A 50 -31.41 -10.30 -14.68
CA ASP A 50 -30.42 -11.36 -14.91
C ASP A 50 -29.07 -10.86 -15.45
N LEU A 51 -29.09 -9.74 -16.18
CA LEU A 51 -27.89 -9.11 -16.69
C LEU A 51 -27.08 -8.40 -15.59
N LEU A 52 -27.76 -7.83 -14.61
CA LEU A 52 -27.18 -6.94 -13.60
C LEU A 52 -26.96 -7.63 -12.25
N ALA A 53 -27.75 -8.66 -11.97
CA ALA A 53 -27.74 -9.39 -10.72
C ALA A 53 -26.40 -10.12 -10.51
N TYR A 54 -25.89 -10.03 -9.29
CA TYR A 54 -24.90 -10.96 -8.77
C TYR A 54 -25.58 -12.19 -8.16
N PRO A 55 -24.87 -13.31 -7.91
CA PRO A 55 -25.48 -14.52 -7.35
C PRO A 55 -26.33 -14.28 -6.09
N GLY A 56 -25.90 -13.41 -5.16
CA GLY A 56 -26.67 -13.07 -3.96
C GLY A 56 -27.94 -12.23 -4.21
N ASP A 57 -28.01 -11.47 -5.31
CA ASP A 57 -29.17 -10.61 -5.63
C ASP A 57 -30.43 -11.44 -5.93
N TYR A 58 -30.25 -12.69 -6.39
CA TYR A 58 -31.33 -13.61 -6.71
C TYR A 58 -32.14 -14.06 -5.49
N GLU A 59 -31.54 -14.10 -4.31
CA GLU A 59 -32.22 -14.54 -3.08
C GLU A 59 -33.28 -13.52 -2.64
N ASP A 60 -32.97 -12.24 -2.76
CA ASP A 60 -33.83 -11.13 -2.34
C ASP A 60 -34.65 -10.50 -3.48
N GLY A 61 -34.41 -10.92 -4.73
CA GLY A 61 -35.03 -10.35 -5.93
C GLY A 61 -34.70 -8.86 -6.10
N ARG A 62 -33.49 -8.45 -5.70
CA ARG A 62 -33.06 -7.04 -5.65
C ARG A 62 -31.62 -6.90 -6.10
N LEU A 63 -31.35 -5.89 -6.92
CA LEU A 63 -30.02 -5.58 -7.47
C LEU A 63 -29.13 -4.85 -6.44
N TYR A 64 -28.87 -5.46 -5.29
CA TYR A 64 -28.05 -4.84 -4.23
C TYR A 64 -26.65 -4.51 -4.72
N GLY A 65 -26.02 -5.39 -5.50
CA GLY A 65 -24.68 -5.12 -6.05
C GLY A 65 -24.64 -3.87 -6.94
N LEU A 66 -25.71 -3.60 -7.71
CA LEU A 66 -25.81 -2.37 -8.51
C LEU A 66 -26.07 -1.15 -7.62
N ILE A 67 -26.98 -1.27 -6.65
CA ILE A 67 -27.35 -0.19 -5.74
C ILE A 67 -26.11 0.28 -4.96
N THR A 68 -25.38 -0.63 -4.32
CA THR A 68 -24.19 -0.30 -3.53
C THR A 68 -23.08 0.29 -4.40
N PHE A 69 -22.91 -0.21 -5.62
CA PHE A 69 -21.94 0.34 -6.58
C PHE A 69 -22.25 1.78 -6.96
N VAL A 70 -23.51 2.08 -7.32
CA VAL A 70 -23.92 3.45 -7.67
C VAL A 70 -23.82 4.37 -6.45
N LEU A 71 -24.16 3.88 -5.25
CA LEU A 71 -23.98 4.65 -4.02
C LEU A 71 -22.52 5.00 -3.74
N ALA A 72 -21.56 4.11 -4.04
CA ALA A 72 -20.13 4.42 -3.92
C ALA A 72 -19.70 5.51 -4.92
N VAL A 73 -20.15 5.44 -6.18
CA VAL A 73 -19.90 6.51 -7.17
C VAL A 73 -20.50 7.83 -6.69
N VAL A 74 -21.74 7.82 -6.18
CA VAL A 74 -22.39 9.03 -5.64
C VAL A 74 -21.63 9.57 -4.43
N ALA A 75 -21.17 8.71 -3.52
CA ALA A 75 -20.40 9.12 -2.35
C ALA A 75 -19.12 9.86 -2.76
N LEU A 76 -18.32 9.30 -3.69
CA LEU A 76 -17.14 9.98 -4.22
C LEU A 76 -17.49 11.28 -4.96
N GLY A 77 -18.55 11.27 -5.77
CA GLY A 77 -19.01 12.47 -6.47
C GLY A 77 -19.43 13.58 -5.51
N LEU A 78 -20.08 13.25 -4.39
CA LEU A 78 -20.41 14.21 -3.33
C LEU A 78 -19.16 14.76 -2.66
N ILE A 79 -18.16 13.92 -2.36
CA ILE A 79 -16.88 14.38 -1.81
C ILE A 79 -16.19 15.34 -2.79
N ALA A 80 -16.17 15.02 -4.10
CA ALA A 80 -15.61 15.89 -5.13
C ALA A 80 -16.32 17.25 -5.26
N VAL A 81 -17.60 17.33 -4.90
CA VAL A 81 -18.38 18.58 -4.97
C VAL A 81 -18.32 19.37 -3.67
N MET A 82 -18.21 18.69 -2.53
CA MET A 82 -18.33 19.28 -1.19
C MET A 82 -16.99 19.48 -0.48
N SER A 83 -15.91 18.93 -1.01
CA SER A 83 -14.55 19.00 -0.45
C SER A 83 -13.56 19.44 -1.53
N SER A 84 -12.26 19.38 -1.23
CA SER A 84 -11.19 19.79 -2.16
C SER A 84 -10.84 18.73 -3.20
N MET A 85 -11.47 17.55 -3.17
CA MET A 85 -11.22 16.48 -4.14
C MET A 85 -11.52 16.95 -5.57
N SER A 86 -10.53 16.84 -6.45
CA SER A 86 -10.68 17.16 -7.87
C SER A 86 -11.72 16.25 -8.55
N ILE A 87 -12.58 16.83 -9.38
CA ILE A 87 -13.55 16.10 -10.21
C ILE A 87 -12.82 15.08 -11.11
N ALA A 88 -11.60 15.38 -11.55
CA ALA A 88 -10.80 14.46 -12.35
C ALA A 88 -10.43 13.20 -11.56
N VAL A 89 -10.09 13.30 -10.27
CA VAL A 89 -9.79 12.15 -9.40
C VAL A 89 -11.03 11.27 -9.21
N PHE A 90 -12.20 11.90 -9.01
CA PHE A 90 -13.48 11.18 -8.93
C PHE A 90 -13.79 10.40 -10.22
N VAL A 91 -13.77 11.08 -11.38
CA VAL A 91 -14.05 10.45 -12.68
C VAL A 91 -13.00 9.39 -13.01
N GLY A 92 -11.72 9.69 -12.76
CA GLY A 92 -10.61 8.76 -12.92
C GLY A 92 -10.80 7.48 -12.11
N THR A 93 -11.21 7.59 -10.85
CA THR A 93 -11.50 6.44 -9.99
C THR A 93 -12.67 5.61 -10.52
N ALA A 94 -13.76 6.25 -10.96
CA ALA A 94 -14.89 5.55 -11.56
C ALA A 94 -14.46 4.77 -12.81
N PHE A 95 -13.66 5.38 -13.70
CA PHE A 95 -13.14 4.71 -14.89
C PHE A 95 -12.19 3.56 -14.55
N LEU A 96 -11.30 3.76 -13.57
CA LEU A 96 -10.36 2.76 -13.08
C LEU A 96 -11.09 1.46 -12.73
N ILE A 97 -12.11 1.55 -11.87
CA ILE A 97 -12.87 0.39 -11.39
C ILE A 97 -13.73 -0.19 -12.50
N GLY A 98 -14.48 0.63 -13.23
CA GLY A 98 -15.40 0.17 -14.27
C GLY A 98 -14.69 -0.58 -15.39
N TYR A 99 -13.68 0.04 -16.00
CA TYR A 99 -12.95 -0.55 -17.13
C TYR A 99 -11.96 -1.64 -16.68
N GLY A 100 -11.37 -1.50 -15.50
CA GLY A 100 -10.57 -2.56 -14.88
C GLY A 100 -11.38 -3.85 -14.70
N ASN A 101 -12.59 -3.75 -14.13
CA ASN A 101 -13.46 -4.93 -13.93
C ASN A 101 -13.81 -5.62 -15.25
N VAL A 102 -14.09 -4.85 -16.33
CA VAL A 102 -14.31 -5.42 -17.67
C VAL A 102 -13.09 -6.22 -18.13
N ALA A 103 -11.89 -5.66 -17.99
CA ALA A 103 -10.65 -6.31 -18.40
C ALA A 103 -10.39 -7.60 -17.62
N GLU A 104 -10.63 -7.58 -16.31
CA GLU A 104 -10.49 -8.76 -15.46
C GLU A 104 -11.45 -9.87 -15.90
N GLN A 105 -12.74 -9.57 -16.10
CA GLN A 105 -13.72 -10.58 -16.53
C GLN A 105 -13.40 -11.15 -17.92
N ILE A 106 -12.81 -10.33 -18.82
CA ILE A 106 -12.31 -10.82 -20.11
C ILE A 106 -11.09 -11.73 -19.92
N ALA A 107 -10.15 -11.36 -19.06
CA ALA A 107 -8.95 -12.16 -18.76
C ALA A 107 -9.33 -13.53 -18.16
N ARG A 108 -10.19 -13.55 -17.14
CA ARG A 108 -10.71 -14.77 -16.50
C ARG A 108 -11.47 -15.69 -17.45
N SER A 109 -12.02 -15.15 -18.55
CA SER A 109 -12.65 -15.99 -19.57
C SER A 109 -11.65 -16.71 -20.50
N ARG A 110 -10.36 -16.37 -20.42
CA ARG A 110 -9.29 -16.87 -21.29
C ARG A 110 -8.18 -17.60 -20.55
N THR A 111 -7.98 -17.32 -19.27
CA THR A 111 -6.94 -17.93 -18.44
C THR A 111 -7.38 -18.01 -16.99
N ASP A 112 -6.90 -19.04 -16.30
CA ASP A 112 -7.03 -19.20 -14.85
C ASP A 112 -5.79 -18.68 -14.09
N ASP A 113 -4.78 -18.19 -14.82
CA ASP A 113 -3.55 -17.62 -14.24
C ASP A 113 -3.84 -16.26 -13.55
N GLU A 114 -3.78 -16.26 -12.23
CA GLU A 114 -4.06 -15.09 -11.39
C GLU A 114 -3.10 -13.92 -11.64
N VAL A 115 -1.83 -14.21 -11.96
CA VAL A 115 -0.84 -13.16 -12.28
C VAL A 115 -1.24 -12.45 -13.56
N VAL A 116 -1.64 -13.19 -14.58
CA VAL A 116 -2.10 -12.62 -15.85
C VAL A 116 -3.37 -11.80 -15.65
N VAL A 117 -4.32 -12.31 -14.86
CA VAL A 117 -5.57 -11.60 -14.56
C VAL A 117 -5.30 -10.28 -13.82
N ALA A 118 -4.49 -10.30 -12.75
CA ALA A 118 -4.13 -9.11 -11.98
C ALA A 118 -3.35 -8.10 -12.84
N THR A 119 -2.44 -8.57 -13.69
CA THR A 119 -1.66 -7.72 -14.61
C THR A 119 -2.57 -7.03 -15.64
N VAL A 120 -3.48 -7.77 -16.27
CA VAL A 120 -4.43 -7.21 -17.25
C VAL A 120 -5.35 -6.21 -16.58
N PHE A 121 -5.85 -6.53 -15.38
CA PHE A 121 -6.64 -5.59 -14.57
C PHE A 121 -5.85 -4.31 -14.32
N ALA A 122 -4.65 -4.40 -13.74
CA ALA A 122 -3.85 -3.24 -13.36
C ALA A 122 -3.54 -2.34 -14.58
N LEU A 123 -3.11 -2.92 -15.70
CA LEU A 123 -2.81 -2.16 -16.91
C LEU A 123 -4.03 -1.43 -17.47
N VAL A 124 -5.17 -2.10 -17.59
CA VAL A 124 -6.39 -1.47 -18.14
C VAL A 124 -7.01 -0.49 -17.14
N ALA A 125 -6.96 -0.79 -15.84
CA ALA A 125 -7.41 0.12 -14.80
C ALA A 125 -6.58 1.42 -14.79
N THR A 126 -5.25 1.32 -14.92
CA THR A 126 -4.37 2.49 -15.08
C THR A 126 -4.76 3.29 -16.32
N VAL A 127 -4.91 2.65 -17.48
CA VAL A 127 -5.33 3.35 -18.71
C VAL A 127 -6.70 4.01 -18.54
N GLY A 128 -7.67 3.31 -17.96
CA GLY A 128 -9.00 3.84 -17.68
C GLY A 128 -8.94 5.09 -16.80
N ALA A 129 -8.17 5.06 -15.72
CA ALA A 129 -7.97 6.18 -14.82
C ALA A 129 -7.30 7.38 -15.50
N VAL A 130 -6.27 7.14 -16.32
CA VAL A 130 -5.61 8.19 -17.12
C VAL A 130 -6.61 8.83 -18.08
N VAL A 131 -7.40 8.02 -18.80
CA VAL A 131 -8.41 8.50 -19.75
C VAL A 131 -9.49 9.31 -19.03
N GLY A 132 -10.00 8.85 -17.88
CA GLY A 132 -11.02 9.56 -17.12
C GLY A 132 -10.54 10.92 -16.61
N GLN A 133 -9.33 10.98 -16.05
CA GLN A 133 -8.72 12.23 -15.59
C GLN A 133 -8.42 13.19 -16.77
N ALA A 134 -7.78 12.69 -17.82
CA ALA A 134 -7.43 13.47 -19.00
C ALA A 134 -8.69 14.02 -19.72
N ALA A 135 -9.75 13.21 -19.84
CA ALA A 135 -11.01 13.65 -20.41
C ALA A 135 -11.64 14.76 -19.58
N THR A 136 -11.61 14.65 -18.25
CA THR A 136 -12.13 15.68 -17.34
C THR A 136 -11.38 17.00 -17.51
N HIS A 137 -10.04 16.97 -17.50
CA HIS A 137 -9.22 18.16 -17.73
C HIS A 137 -9.42 18.76 -19.13
N ALA A 138 -9.58 17.93 -20.17
CA ALA A 138 -9.92 18.40 -21.51
C ALA A 138 -11.27 19.13 -21.56
N ILE A 139 -12.29 18.62 -20.86
CA ILE A 139 -13.62 19.24 -20.77
C ILE A 139 -13.52 20.61 -20.09
N ASP A 140 -12.71 20.70 -19.03
CA ASP A 140 -12.48 21.95 -18.29
C ASP A 140 -11.54 22.93 -19.03
N GLY A 141 -10.99 22.53 -20.19
CA GLY A 141 -10.05 23.34 -20.97
C GLY A 141 -8.66 23.49 -20.32
N VAL A 142 -8.31 22.62 -19.38
CA VAL A 142 -7.02 22.63 -18.67
C VAL A 142 -5.96 21.89 -19.50
N PRO A 143 -4.75 22.46 -19.71
CA PRO A 143 -3.67 21.78 -20.40
C PRO A 143 -3.25 20.48 -19.69
N ILE A 144 -3.30 19.36 -20.42
CA ILE A 144 -3.03 18.02 -19.86
C ILE A 144 -1.53 17.72 -19.77
N GLU A 145 -0.73 18.20 -20.73
CA GLU A 145 0.70 17.91 -20.85
C GLU A 145 1.50 18.04 -19.53
N PRO A 146 1.40 19.15 -18.77
CA PRO A 146 2.13 19.27 -17.49
C PRO A 146 1.61 18.33 -16.40
N MET A 147 0.38 17.84 -16.51
CA MET A 147 -0.28 17.00 -15.51
C MET A 147 -0.09 15.50 -15.77
N VAL A 148 0.41 15.12 -16.96
CA VAL A 148 0.57 13.71 -17.35
C VAL A 148 1.33 12.89 -16.28
N PRO A 149 2.46 13.35 -15.71
CA PRO A 149 3.18 12.57 -14.71
C PRO A 149 2.34 12.27 -13.47
N THR A 150 1.65 13.28 -12.94
CA THR A 150 0.76 13.15 -11.78
C THR A 150 -0.44 12.27 -12.08
N ILE A 151 -1.08 12.44 -13.25
CA ILE A 151 -2.21 11.61 -13.69
C ILE A 151 -1.80 10.13 -13.77
N VAL A 152 -0.62 9.84 -14.36
CA VAL A 152 -0.08 8.48 -14.47
C VAL A 152 0.26 7.91 -13.09
N PHE A 153 0.87 8.71 -12.21
CA PHE A 153 1.16 8.31 -10.83
C PHE A 153 -0.11 7.91 -10.07
N LEU A 154 -1.13 8.76 -10.08
CA LEU A 154 -2.41 8.49 -9.43
C LEU A 154 -3.08 7.25 -10.05
N ALA A 155 -3.10 7.15 -11.38
CA ALA A 155 -3.69 6.03 -12.08
C ALA A 155 -3.01 4.68 -11.76
N ALA A 156 -1.68 4.64 -11.74
CA ALA A 156 -0.91 3.45 -11.41
C ALA A 156 -1.11 3.05 -9.94
N THR A 157 -1.01 4.03 -9.03
CA THR A 157 -1.19 3.82 -7.59
C THR A 157 -2.60 3.28 -7.28
N GLY A 158 -3.63 3.87 -7.88
CA GLY A 158 -5.01 3.42 -7.70
C GLY A 158 -5.25 2.03 -8.26
N ALA A 159 -4.62 1.68 -9.38
CA ALA A 159 -4.75 0.37 -10.00
C ALA A 159 -4.07 -0.73 -9.16
N LEU A 160 -2.89 -0.43 -8.60
CA LEU A 160 -2.17 -1.34 -7.69
C LEU A 160 -2.96 -1.55 -6.39
N LEU A 161 -3.48 -0.49 -5.77
CA LEU A 161 -4.33 -0.62 -4.59
C LEU A 161 -5.61 -1.40 -4.90
N ALA A 162 -6.28 -1.11 -6.02
CA ALA A 162 -7.47 -1.82 -6.42
C ALA A 162 -7.21 -3.32 -6.64
N ALA A 163 -6.07 -3.67 -7.25
CA ALA A 163 -5.66 -5.06 -7.44
C ALA A 163 -5.45 -5.78 -6.10
N LEU A 164 -4.79 -5.13 -5.13
CA LEU A 164 -4.58 -5.68 -3.79
C LEU A 164 -5.88 -5.86 -3.02
N LEU A 165 -6.74 -4.85 -3.02
CA LEU A 165 -8.02 -4.93 -2.30
C LEU A 165 -8.92 -6.02 -2.88
N ARG A 166 -8.88 -6.25 -4.20
CA ARG A 166 -9.65 -7.30 -4.86
C ARG A 166 -9.11 -8.72 -4.62
N ASP A 167 -7.87 -8.85 -4.18
CA ASP A 167 -7.30 -10.13 -3.75
C ASP A 167 -7.76 -10.51 -2.32
N VAL A 168 -8.02 -9.50 -1.48
CA VAL A 168 -8.43 -9.70 -0.07
C VAL A 168 -9.95 -9.67 0.11
N LEU A 169 -10.64 -8.83 -0.67
CA LEU A 169 -12.09 -8.60 -0.56
C LEU A 169 -12.88 -9.51 -1.51
N LEU A 170 -14.16 -9.70 -1.20
CA LEU A 170 -15.04 -10.55 -2.00
C LEU A 170 -15.46 -9.84 -3.29
N LEU A 171 -15.95 -10.62 -4.27
CA LEU A 171 -16.43 -10.13 -5.58
C LEU A 171 -17.51 -9.04 -5.51
N TYR A 172 -18.16 -8.83 -4.37
CA TYR A 172 -19.22 -7.84 -4.15
C TYR A 172 -18.72 -6.54 -3.54
N ASP A 173 -17.44 -6.48 -3.16
CA ASP A 173 -16.84 -5.36 -2.44
C ASP A 173 -16.25 -4.28 -3.36
N ASP A 174 -16.56 -4.31 -4.66
CA ASP A 174 -16.24 -3.23 -5.61
C ASP A 174 -16.60 -1.82 -5.08
N PRO A 175 -17.71 -1.60 -4.33
CA PRO A 175 -18.00 -0.32 -3.67
C PRO A 175 -16.91 0.10 -2.66
N ILE A 176 -16.41 -0.84 -1.86
CA ILE A 176 -15.36 -0.59 -0.87
C ILE A 176 -14.05 -0.27 -1.60
N VAL A 177 -13.69 -1.07 -2.60
CA VAL A 177 -12.50 -0.85 -3.43
C VAL A 177 -12.55 0.55 -4.06
N MET A 178 -13.69 0.93 -4.63
CA MET A 178 -13.87 2.24 -5.27
C MET A 178 -13.66 3.39 -4.28
N VAL A 179 -14.32 3.35 -3.11
CA VAL A 179 -14.19 4.41 -2.10
C VAL A 179 -12.77 4.47 -1.56
N SER A 180 -12.15 3.34 -1.22
CA SER A 180 -10.77 3.28 -0.72
C SER A 180 -9.76 3.83 -1.72
N VAL A 181 -9.90 3.47 -3.00
CA VAL A 181 -9.04 3.99 -4.07
C VAL A 181 -9.27 5.50 -4.24
N GLY A 182 -10.52 5.94 -4.33
CA GLY A 182 -10.84 7.37 -4.50
C GLY A 182 -10.30 8.25 -3.37
N LEU A 183 -10.38 7.77 -2.12
CA LEU A 183 -9.83 8.47 -0.95
C LEU A 183 -8.29 8.51 -0.98
N LEU A 184 -7.62 7.41 -1.36
CA LEU A 184 -6.16 7.42 -1.51
C LEU A 184 -5.73 8.39 -2.63
N LEU A 185 -6.37 8.33 -3.79
CA LEU A 185 -6.02 9.19 -4.92
C LEU A 185 -6.28 10.66 -4.60
N TRP A 186 -7.34 10.96 -3.84
CA TRP A 186 -7.58 12.30 -3.34
C TRP A 186 -6.46 12.76 -2.42
N LEU A 187 -6.11 11.97 -1.39
CA LEU A 187 -5.01 12.28 -0.49
C LEU A 187 -3.72 12.58 -1.27
N LEU A 188 -3.36 11.71 -2.22
CA LEU A 188 -2.13 11.86 -3.00
C LEU A 188 -2.15 13.06 -3.95
N ALA A 189 -3.33 13.44 -4.46
CA ALA A 189 -3.47 14.63 -5.29
C ALA A 189 -3.28 15.93 -4.48
N GLU A 190 -3.76 15.98 -3.23
CA GLU A 190 -3.60 17.13 -2.33
C GLU A 190 -2.15 17.37 -1.89
N LEU A 191 -1.30 16.33 -1.96
CA LEU A 191 0.12 16.46 -1.67
C LEU A 191 0.90 17.18 -2.80
N GLU A 192 0.24 17.48 -3.92
CA GLU A 192 0.79 18.17 -5.09
C GLU A 192 2.20 17.65 -5.48
N PRO A 193 2.37 16.34 -5.73
CA PRO A 193 3.69 15.77 -5.96
C PRO A 193 4.31 16.38 -7.22
N ALA A 194 5.52 16.93 -7.06
CA ALA A 194 6.30 17.50 -8.16
C ALA A 194 7.07 16.37 -8.86
N ILE A 195 6.54 15.86 -9.97
CA ILE A 195 7.11 14.71 -10.69
C ILE A 195 7.40 15.07 -12.15
N GLY A 196 8.62 14.83 -12.60
CA GLY A 196 9.00 14.94 -14.00
C GLY A 196 8.51 13.74 -14.85
N PRO A 197 8.33 13.90 -16.17
CA PRO A 197 7.97 12.78 -17.06
C PRO A 197 8.95 11.62 -17.04
N LEU A 198 10.26 11.91 -16.97
CA LEU A 198 11.29 10.87 -16.87
C LEU A 198 11.26 10.18 -15.50
N GLU A 199 10.96 10.94 -14.45
CA GLU A 199 10.95 10.43 -13.06
C GLU A 199 9.82 9.43 -12.85
N ILE A 200 8.59 9.72 -13.32
CA ILE A 200 7.48 8.77 -13.18
C ILE A 200 7.73 7.48 -13.97
N VAL A 201 8.31 7.58 -15.17
CA VAL A 201 8.65 6.40 -15.98
C VAL A 201 9.73 5.58 -15.28
N ALA A 202 10.78 6.23 -14.78
CA ALA A 202 11.84 5.56 -14.03
C ALA A 202 11.29 4.90 -12.75
N ALA A 203 10.44 5.59 -11.98
CA ALA A 203 9.81 5.07 -10.78
C ALA A 203 8.97 3.81 -11.05
N LEU A 204 8.15 3.83 -12.10
CA LEU A 204 7.36 2.67 -12.51
C LEU A 204 8.24 1.51 -12.98
N VAL A 205 9.24 1.78 -13.81
CA VAL A 205 10.14 0.74 -14.33
C VAL A 205 10.92 0.10 -13.19
N VAL A 206 11.50 0.89 -12.29
CA VAL A 206 12.32 0.39 -11.18
C VAL A 206 11.46 -0.41 -10.19
N THR A 207 10.28 0.09 -9.81
CA THR A 207 9.43 -0.61 -8.83
C THR A 207 8.87 -1.91 -9.41
N VAL A 208 8.38 -1.90 -10.65
CA VAL A 208 7.91 -3.12 -11.33
C VAL A 208 9.04 -4.12 -11.53
N ALA A 209 10.23 -3.68 -11.96
CA ALA A 209 11.37 -4.56 -12.15
C ALA A 209 11.80 -5.23 -10.83
N LEU A 210 11.90 -4.47 -9.74
CA LEU A 210 12.29 -5.00 -8.43
C LEU A 210 11.20 -5.87 -7.81
N GLY A 211 9.92 -5.52 -8.00
CA GLY A 211 8.81 -6.39 -7.65
C GLY A 211 8.89 -7.73 -8.37
N TYR A 212 9.09 -7.71 -9.69
CA TYR A 212 9.22 -8.93 -10.49
C TYR A 212 10.43 -9.77 -10.06
N VAL A 213 11.59 -9.15 -9.81
CA VAL A 213 12.76 -9.84 -9.28
C VAL A 213 12.46 -10.49 -7.92
N SER A 214 11.74 -9.79 -7.03
CA SER A 214 11.38 -10.33 -5.70
C SER A 214 10.44 -11.54 -5.80
N TYR A 215 9.54 -11.53 -6.80
CA TYR A 215 8.70 -12.69 -7.09
C TYR A 215 9.50 -13.86 -7.67
N VAL A 216 10.36 -13.62 -8.67
CA VAL A 216 11.18 -14.68 -9.31
C VAL A 216 12.22 -15.28 -8.36
N LEU A 217 12.71 -14.51 -7.39
CA LEU A 217 13.61 -15.01 -6.36
C LEU A 217 12.88 -15.73 -5.22
N ASP A 218 11.55 -15.89 -5.30
CA ASP A 218 10.67 -16.44 -4.25
C ASP A 218 10.93 -15.77 -2.89
N THR A 219 11.16 -14.45 -2.88
CA THR A 219 11.28 -13.65 -1.64
C THR A 219 9.98 -12.93 -1.30
N ALA A 220 9.06 -12.80 -2.26
CA ALA A 220 7.73 -12.23 -2.07
C ALA A 220 6.66 -13.02 -2.84
N SER A 221 5.46 -13.15 -2.25
CA SER A 221 4.29 -13.67 -2.97
C SER A 221 3.79 -12.68 -4.03
N ILE A 222 2.81 -13.05 -4.87
CA ILE A 222 2.20 -12.14 -5.86
C ILE A 222 1.64 -10.89 -5.16
N ALA A 223 0.85 -11.09 -4.12
CA ALA A 223 0.28 -9.99 -3.34
C ALA A 223 1.39 -9.18 -2.63
N GLY A 224 2.43 -9.85 -2.11
CA GLY A 224 3.62 -9.19 -1.54
C GLY A 224 4.36 -8.33 -2.56
N MET A 225 4.51 -8.80 -3.80
CA MET A 225 5.10 -8.07 -4.92
C MET A 225 4.28 -6.83 -5.26
N VAL A 226 2.97 -6.95 -5.47
CA VAL A 226 2.10 -5.81 -5.80
C VAL A 226 2.13 -4.77 -4.67
N THR A 227 2.13 -5.23 -3.41
CA THR A 227 2.31 -4.36 -2.23
C THR A 227 3.65 -3.64 -2.28
N GLY A 228 4.75 -4.35 -2.55
CA GLY A 228 6.08 -3.75 -2.68
C GLY A 228 6.18 -2.72 -3.81
N ILE A 229 5.55 -2.98 -4.95
CA ILE A 229 5.48 -2.04 -6.08
C ILE A 229 4.71 -0.77 -5.67
N LEU A 230 3.55 -0.92 -5.03
CA LEU A 230 2.73 0.19 -4.54
C LEU A 230 3.51 1.07 -3.54
N LEU A 231 4.08 0.44 -2.51
CA LEU A 231 4.85 1.15 -1.48
C LEU A 231 6.07 1.84 -2.09
N GLY A 232 6.82 1.14 -2.95
CA GLY A 232 7.98 1.68 -3.63
C GLY A 232 7.63 2.88 -4.52
N LEU A 233 6.54 2.81 -5.28
CA LEU A 233 6.09 3.89 -6.16
C LEU A 233 5.73 5.14 -5.36
N VAL A 234 4.94 4.98 -4.29
CA VAL A 234 4.54 6.09 -3.41
C VAL A 234 5.79 6.69 -2.73
N THR A 235 6.72 5.85 -2.25
CA THR A 235 7.96 6.32 -1.62
C THR A 235 8.87 7.09 -2.58
N ILE A 236 9.07 6.61 -3.81
CA ILE A 236 9.88 7.34 -4.80
C ILE A 236 9.25 8.69 -5.13
N VAL A 237 7.94 8.72 -5.35
CA VAL A 237 7.25 9.94 -5.80
C VAL A 237 7.15 11.00 -4.71
N LEU A 238 6.88 10.60 -3.47
CA LEU A 238 6.66 11.54 -2.36
C LEU A 238 7.94 11.89 -1.58
N GLY A 239 8.86 10.93 -1.42
CA GLY A 239 10.10 11.14 -0.68
C GLY A 239 11.35 11.27 -1.57
N GLY A 240 11.35 10.62 -2.73
CA GLY A 240 12.50 10.56 -3.64
C GLY A 240 13.31 9.26 -3.54
N TYR A 241 14.33 9.15 -4.39
CA TYR A 241 15.13 7.92 -4.53
C TYR A 241 15.92 7.53 -3.27
N GLY A 242 16.30 8.51 -2.42
CA GLY A 242 16.98 8.21 -1.15
C GLY A 242 16.10 7.40 -0.18
N TRP A 243 14.82 7.78 -0.07
CA TRP A 243 13.85 7.08 0.76
C TRP A 243 13.59 5.68 0.22
N PHE A 244 13.45 5.57 -1.10
CA PHE A 244 13.31 4.29 -1.77
C PHE A 244 14.52 3.37 -1.55
N ALA A 245 15.74 3.91 -1.60
CA ALA A 245 16.96 3.13 -1.39
C ALA A 245 17.02 2.52 0.03
N VAL A 246 16.59 3.27 1.05
CA VAL A 246 16.48 2.76 2.42
C VAL A 246 15.41 1.66 2.51
N LEU A 247 14.23 1.89 1.94
CA LEU A 247 13.13 0.92 1.97
C LEU A 247 13.48 -0.38 1.23
N ILE A 248 14.06 -0.28 0.03
CA ILE A 248 14.42 -1.44 -0.78
C ILE A 248 15.60 -2.20 -0.17
N ALA A 249 16.52 -1.53 0.54
CA ALA A 249 17.58 -2.22 1.26
C ALA A 249 16.99 -3.15 2.34
N PHE A 250 15.95 -2.72 3.05
CA PHE A 250 15.20 -3.59 3.96
C PHE A 250 14.58 -4.79 3.26
N PHE A 251 13.80 -4.56 2.19
CA PHE A 251 13.17 -5.67 1.49
C PHE A 251 14.17 -6.66 0.86
N ALA A 252 15.28 -6.15 0.30
CA ALA A 252 16.30 -6.97 -0.30
C ALA A 252 17.09 -7.77 0.75
N ILE A 253 17.62 -7.11 1.78
CA ILE A 253 18.45 -7.76 2.79
C ILE A 253 17.60 -8.67 3.69
N GLY A 254 16.45 -8.17 4.14
CA GLY A 254 15.51 -8.94 4.96
C GLY A 254 14.87 -10.11 4.20
N GLY A 255 14.51 -9.91 2.92
CA GLY A 255 14.01 -11.00 2.09
C GLY A 255 15.07 -12.07 1.76
N LEU A 256 16.35 -11.69 1.69
CA LEU A 256 17.44 -12.66 1.52
C LEU A 256 17.80 -13.37 2.83
N SER A 257 17.65 -12.71 3.98
CA SER A 257 17.93 -13.34 5.28
C SER A 257 16.93 -14.44 5.62
N THR A 258 15.68 -14.37 5.14
CA THR A 258 14.72 -15.48 5.28
C THR A 258 15.23 -16.78 4.64
N LYS A 259 16.11 -16.69 3.64
CA LYS A 259 16.72 -17.87 2.99
C LYS A 259 18.03 -18.33 3.62
N PHE A 260 18.58 -17.57 4.57
CA PHE A 260 19.80 -17.94 5.26
C PHE A 260 19.59 -19.24 6.07
N ARG A 261 20.32 -20.31 5.71
CA ARG A 261 20.25 -21.64 6.35
C ARG A 261 18.81 -22.17 6.49
N TYR A 262 18.02 -22.03 5.43
CA TYR A 262 16.59 -22.40 5.43
C TYR A 262 16.34 -23.83 5.93
N ASP A 263 17.05 -24.84 5.39
CA ASP A 263 16.92 -26.25 5.82
C ASP A 263 17.08 -26.44 7.33
N ARG A 264 18.01 -25.67 7.95
CA ARG A 264 18.23 -25.73 9.39
C ARG A 264 17.09 -25.09 10.18
N LYS A 265 16.48 -24.03 9.64
CA LYS A 265 15.30 -23.39 10.25
C LYS A 265 14.07 -24.30 10.13
N GLU A 266 13.95 -25.04 9.03
CA GLU A 266 12.90 -26.03 8.84
C GLU A 266 13.02 -27.18 9.86
N ASP A 267 14.24 -27.71 10.06
CA ASP A 267 14.52 -28.72 11.11
C ASP A 267 14.16 -28.23 12.53
N LEU A 268 14.26 -26.92 12.76
CA LEU A 268 13.97 -26.28 14.04
C LEU A 268 12.49 -25.86 14.17
N GLY A 269 11.69 -25.95 13.10
CA GLY A 269 10.30 -25.50 13.08
C GLY A 269 10.12 -23.97 13.09
N VAL A 270 11.16 -23.22 12.69
CA VAL A 270 11.20 -21.74 12.73
C VAL A 270 11.37 -21.12 11.35
N ALA A 271 11.30 -21.90 10.28
CA ALA A 271 11.39 -21.39 8.92
C ALA A 271 10.17 -20.54 8.59
N GLU A 272 10.40 -19.41 7.93
CA GLU A 272 9.33 -18.60 7.36
C GLU A 272 8.54 -19.42 6.33
N ASP A 273 7.21 -19.30 6.40
CA ASP A 273 6.27 -19.98 5.52
C ASP A 273 6.50 -19.64 4.03
N ASN A 274 5.85 -20.39 3.13
CA ASN A 274 5.93 -20.19 1.69
C ASN A 274 7.38 -20.20 1.14
N ASN A 275 8.24 -21.10 1.62
CA ASN A 275 9.66 -21.18 1.25
C ASN A 275 10.44 -19.87 1.53
N GLY A 276 10.03 -19.12 2.56
CA GLY A 276 10.63 -17.85 2.95
C GLY A 276 10.09 -16.63 2.21
N ALA A 277 9.01 -16.77 1.43
CA ALA A 277 8.39 -15.68 0.68
C ALA A 277 7.42 -14.86 1.54
N ARG A 278 7.66 -13.54 1.64
CA ARG A 278 6.82 -12.64 2.43
C ARG A 278 5.55 -12.24 1.68
N GLY A 279 4.41 -12.41 2.34
CA GLY A 279 3.10 -11.96 1.85
C GLY A 279 2.78 -10.51 2.19
N THR A 280 1.62 -10.02 1.72
CA THR A 280 1.12 -8.65 1.99
C THR A 280 1.07 -8.32 3.47
N GLY A 281 0.68 -9.28 4.32
CA GLY A 281 0.66 -9.10 5.78
C GLY A 281 2.02 -8.69 6.34
N ASN A 282 3.06 -9.48 6.08
CA ASN A 282 4.43 -9.21 6.54
C ASN A 282 4.97 -7.90 5.97
N VAL A 283 4.66 -7.60 4.72
CA VAL A 283 5.09 -6.36 4.06
C VAL A 283 4.43 -5.14 4.71
N LEU A 284 3.11 -5.15 4.89
CA LEU A 284 2.38 -4.04 5.50
C LEU A 284 2.69 -3.89 6.99
N GLY A 285 2.79 -4.99 7.75
CA GLY A 285 3.13 -4.95 9.18
C GLY A 285 4.45 -4.24 9.43
N ASN A 286 5.45 -4.45 8.56
CA ASN A 286 6.76 -3.83 8.68
C ASN A 286 6.90 -2.44 8.02
N ALA A 287 6.12 -2.15 6.97
CA ALA A 287 6.31 -0.95 6.16
C ALA A 287 5.20 0.10 6.29
N ALA A 288 4.07 -0.20 6.94
CA ALA A 288 2.96 0.75 7.07
C ALA A 288 3.37 2.03 7.81
N VAL A 289 4.15 1.91 8.89
CA VAL A 289 4.65 3.07 9.65
C VAL A 289 5.59 3.90 8.79
N ALA A 290 6.49 3.26 8.04
CA ALA A 290 7.35 3.95 7.09
C ALA A 290 6.53 4.69 6.01
N LEU A 291 5.48 4.07 5.45
CA LEU A 291 4.59 4.72 4.49
C LEU A 291 3.89 5.94 5.09
N VAL A 292 3.37 5.83 6.31
CA VAL A 292 2.76 6.95 7.04
C VAL A 292 3.77 8.07 7.26
N ALA A 293 5.03 7.74 7.57
CA ALA A 293 6.09 8.72 7.69
C ALA A 293 6.39 9.43 6.36
N VAL A 294 6.42 8.72 5.22
CA VAL A 294 6.56 9.35 3.89
C VAL A 294 5.38 10.29 3.59
N LEU A 295 4.14 9.85 3.86
CA LEU A 295 2.96 10.69 3.69
C LEU A 295 3.03 11.92 4.61
N GLY A 296 3.51 11.74 5.84
CA GLY A 296 3.70 12.82 6.79
C GLY A 296 4.77 13.81 6.34
N TYR A 297 5.88 13.33 5.77
CA TYR A 297 6.90 14.16 5.14
C TYR A 297 6.30 15.02 4.02
N ALA A 298 5.63 14.39 3.06
CA ALA A 298 5.01 15.10 1.93
C ALA A 298 3.96 16.11 2.39
N ALA A 299 3.10 15.75 3.36
CA ALA A 299 2.08 16.65 3.89
C ALA A 299 2.67 17.82 4.68
N SER A 300 3.78 17.60 5.40
CA SER A 300 4.52 18.67 6.06
C SER A 300 5.17 19.61 5.04
N SER A 301 5.84 19.07 4.02
CA SER A 301 6.44 19.84 2.93
C SER A 301 5.41 20.66 2.14
N ALA A 302 4.20 20.13 1.98
CA ALA A 302 3.07 20.83 1.34
C ALA A 302 2.35 21.83 2.27
N GLY A 303 2.75 21.94 3.55
CA GLY A 303 2.13 22.86 4.51
C GLY A 303 0.70 22.48 4.93
N LEU A 304 0.33 21.21 4.79
CA LEU A 304 -1.02 20.71 5.12
C LEU A 304 -1.21 20.44 6.62
N PHE A 305 -0.13 20.34 7.39
CA PHE A 305 -0.21 20.09 8.83
C PHE A 305 -0.44 21.37 9.63
N PRO A 306 -1.39 21.36 10.59
CA PRO A 306 -1.48 22.41 11.60
C PRO A 306 -0.16 22.50 12.39
N GLY A 307 0.45 23.68 12.42
CA GLY A 307 1.70 23.93 13.15
C GLY A 307 2.98 23.65 12.38
N ASN A 308 2.91 23.20 11.11
CA ASN A 308 4.05 22.99 10.21
C ASN A 308 5.25 22.27 10.88
N PRO A 309 5.05 21.04 11.39
CA PRO A 309 6.14 20.27 11.98
C PRO A 309 7.26 20.09 10.95
N ASP A 310 8.52 20.20 11.38
CA ASP A 310 9.67 20.09 10.48
C ASP A 310 9.64 18.74 9.71
N PRO A 311 9.72 18.74 8.37
CA PRO A 311 9.79 17.51 7.57
C PRO A 311 10.87 16.52 8.03
N ILE A 312 11.95 17.00 8.66
CA ILE A 312 13.03 16.15 9.18
C ILE A 312 12.52 15.12 10.20
N LEU A 313 11.47 15.44 10.95
CA LEU A 313 10.89 14.53 11.95
C LEU A 313 10.36 13.25 11.29
N PHE A 314 9.76 13.41 10.12
CA PHE A 314 9.22 12.30 9.35
C PHE A 314 10.32 11.48 8.67
N LEU A 315 11.45 12.11 8.31
CA LEU A 315 12.63 11.39 7.85
C LEU A 315 13.15 10.45 8.95
N PHE A 316 13.35 10.95 10.16
CA PHE A 316 13.82 10.12 11.28
C PHE A 316 12.78 9.09 11.74
N ALA A 317 11.48 9.40 11.64
CA ALA A 317 10.41 8.42 11.85
C ALA A 317 10.46 7.29 10.82
N PHE A 318 10.67 7.63 9.55
CA PHE A 318 10.81 6.66 8.46
C PHE A 318 12.05 5.79 8.63
N THR A 319 13.23 6.39 8.78
CA THR A 319 14.47 5.62 8.92
C THR A 319 14.49 4.82 10.21
N GLY A 320 13.90 5.34 11.30
CA GLY A 320 13.72 4.59 12.55
C GLY A 320 12.80 3.38 12.38
N SER A 321 11.66 3.54 11.71
CA SER A 321 10.75 2.44 11.37
C SER A 321 11.44 1.36 10.52
N VAL A 322 12.14 1.76 9.46
CA VAL A 322 12.84 0.80 8.57
C VAL A 322 14.03 0.16 9.27
N ALA A 323 14.76 0.90 10.11
CA ALA A 323 15.85 0.36 10.93
C ALA A 323 15.31 -0.70 11.90
N THR A 324 14.17 -0.47 12.54
CA THR A 324 13.51 -1.48 13.38
C THR A 324 13.18 -2.73 12.58
N ALA A 325 12.49 -2.59 11.45
CA ALA A 325 12.08 -3.74 10.65
C ALA A 325 13.29 -4.56 10.17
N MET A 326 14.38 -3.90 9.74
CA MET A 326 15.62 -4.58 9.36
C MET A 326 16.31 -5.24 10.55
N SER A 327 16.35 -4.57 11.70
CA SER A 327 17.00 -5.09 12.91
C SER A 327 16.29 -6.33 13.42
N ASP A 328 14.97 -6.26 13.52
CA ASP A 328 14.13 -7.38 13.94
C ASP A 328 14.28 -8.57 12.98
N THR A 329 14.12 -8.33 11.68
CA THR A 329 14.25 -9.40 10.66
C THR A 329 15.63 -10.06 10.70
N LEU A 330 16.72 -9.30 10.82
CA LEU A 330 18.04 -9.91 10.90
C LEU A 330 18.26 -10.63 12.24
N SER A 331 17.71 -10.10 13.34
CA SER A 331 17.82 -10.72 14.66
C SER A 331 17.14 -12.08 14.68
N SER A 332 15.90 -12.18 14.20
CA SER A 332 15.13 -13.43 14.18
C SER A 332 15.67 -14.43 13.17
N GLU A 333 16.00 -14.00 11.94
CA GLU A 333 16.43 -14.89 10.87
C GLU A 333 17.84 -15.45 11.05
N ILE A 334 18.74 -14.66 11.65
CA ILE A 334 20.12 -15.08 11.90
C ILE A 334 20.22 -15.72 13.29
N GLY A 335 19.66 -15.08 14.32
CA GLY A 335 19.79 -15.49 15.72
C GLY A 335 19.20 -16.87 16.02
N SER A 336 18.07 -17.21 15.41
CA SER A 336 17.37 -18.49 15.60
C SER A 336 18.22 -19.74 15.30
N VAL A 337 19.30 -19.59 14.52
CA VAL A 337 20.09 -20.72 14.02
C VAL A 337 21.29 -21.07 14.93
N PHE A 338 21.74 -20.18 15.81
CA PHE A 338 23.05 -20.32 16.46
C PHE A 338 23.03 -20.77 17.92
N GLU A 339 22.06 -20.34 18.73
CA GLU A 339 22.09 -20.60 20.18
C GLU A 339 20.68 -20.78 20.74
N THR A 340 20.57 -21.42 21.91
CA THR A 340 19.31 -21.54 22.63
C THR A 340 18.86 -20.14 23.10
N PRO A 341 17.72 -19.64 22.62
CA PRO A 341 17.23 -18.32 23.00
C PRO A 341 16.85 -18.26 24.48
N ARG A 342 16.80 -17.03 25.00
CA ARG A 342 16.29 -16.73 26.32
C ARG A 342 15.12 -15.78 26.22
N LEU A 343 14.06 -16.00 26.98
CA LEU A 343 12.91 -15.10 26.98
C LEU A 343 13.35 -13.72 27.52
N ILE A 344 13.04 -12.64 26.80
CA ILE A 344 13.48 -11.29 27.17
C ILE A 344 12.98 -10.83 28.55
N THR A 345 11.85 -11.36 29.01
CA THR A 345 11.21 -10.96 30.28
C THR A 345 11.77 -11.71 31.50
N THR A 346 12.12 -12.99 31.37
CA THR A 346 12.57 -13.85 32.49
C THR A 346 14.04 -14.26 32.41
N LEU A 347 14.67 -14.12 31.23
CA LEU A 347 16.02 -14.59 30.90
C LEU A 347 16.21 -16.11 31.00
N GLU A 348 15.10 -16.85 31.12
CA GLU A 348 15.07 -18.31 31.09
C GLU A 348 15.25 -18.84 29.67
N ARG A 349 15.87 -20.01 29.52
CA ARG A 349 16.07 -20.63 28.20
C ARG A 349 14.75 -21.15 27.66
N VAL A 350 14.50 -20.87 26.39
CA VAL A 350 13.29 -21.29 25.68
C VAL A 350 13.66 -22.00 24.37
N GLU A 351 12.69 -22.65 23.74
CA GLU A 351 12.90 -23.32 22.46
C GLU A 351 13.09 -22.28 21.34
N PRO A 352 13.93 -22.56 20.33
CA PRO A 352 14.01 -21.73 19.12
C PRO A 352 12.61 -21.46 18.53
N GLY A 353 12.36 -20.21 18.16
CA GLY A 353 11.06 -19.79 17.62
C GLY A 353 10.00 -19.42 18.67
N THR A 354 10.36 -19.45 19.97
CA THR A 354 9.49 -18.88 21.00
C THR A 354 9.43 -17.36 20.86
N ASP A 355 8.22 -16.80 20.76
CA ASP A 355 8.00 -15.35 20.68
C ASP A 355 8.67 -14.62 21.85
N GLY A 356 9.46 -13.58 21.53
CA GLY A 356 10.26 -12.83 22.49
C GLY A 356 11.51 -13.55 23.03
N GLY A 357 11.91 -14.66 22.41
CA GLY A 357 13.19 -15.31 22.65
C GLY A 357 14.35 -14.58 21.97
N VAL A 358 15.32 -14.11 22.76
CA VAL A 358 16.49 -13.37 22.27
C VAL A 358 17.79 -14.17 22.39
N THR A 359 18.71 -13.95 21.44
CA THR A 359 20.09 -14.49 21.44
C THR A 359 21.08 -13.35 21.24
N TRP A 360 22.30 -13.44 21.77
CA TRP A 360 23.28 -12.37 21.57
C TRP A 360 23.73 -12.24 20.10
N GLN A 361 23.68 -13.33 19.34
CA GLN A 361 23.93 -13.32 17.90
C GLN A 361 22.82 -12.59 17.16
N GLY A 362 21.55 -12.82 17.54
CA GLY A 362 20.39 -12.08 17.03
C GLY A 362 20.51 -10.60 17.33
N GLU A 363 20.83 -10.25 18.58
CA GLU A 363 21.05 -8.85 19.00
C GLU A 363 22.14 -8.15 18.17
N LEU A 364 23.26 -8.84 17.93
CA LEU A 364 24.34 -8.31 17.10
C LEU A 364 23.93 -8.18 15.62
N ALA A 365 23.20 -9.17 15.09
CA ALA A 365 22.67 -9.14 13.73
C ALA A 365 21.67 -7.99 13.55
N GLY A 366 20.80 -7.77 14.53
CA GLY A 366 19.87 -6.65 14.57
C GLY A 366 20.59 -5.31 14.58
N LEU A 367 21.61 -5.16 15.44
CA LEU A 367 22.44 -3.94 15.48
C LEU A 367 23.12 -3.66 14.13
N VAL A 368 23.60 -4.70 13.44
CA VAL A 368 24.15 -4.57 12.08
C VAL A 368 23.07 -4.11 11.09
N GLY A 369 21.84 -4.63 11.19
CA GLY A 369 20.69 -4.17 10.41
C GLY A 369 20.42 -2.67 10.60
N ALA A 370 20.32 -2.22 11.85
CA ALA A 370 20.15 -0.80 12.17
C ALA A 370 21.29 0.06 11.59
N ALA A 371 22.53 -0.41 11.69
CA ALA A 371 23.71 0.26 11.17
C ALA A 371 23.72 0.36 9.64
N ILE A 372 23.19 -0.64 8.92
CA ILE A 372 23.03 -0.60 7.46
C ILE A 372 22.05 0.52 7.08
N VAL A 373 20.87 0.57 7.72
CA VAL A 373 19.89 1.63 7.46
C VAL A 373 20.45 3.01 7.78
N ALA A 374 21.14 3.15 8.91
CA ALA A 374 21.81 4.39 9.30
C ALA A 374 22.90 4.81 8.31
N GLY A 375 23.72 3.87 7.83
CA GLY A 375 24.81 4.13 6.88
C GLY A 375 24.29 4.55 5.50
N ILE A 376 23.24 3.91 5.00
CA ILE A 376 22.55 4.34 3.77
C ILE A 376 21.97 5.73 3.96
N SER A 377 21.32 5.98 5.09
CA SER A 377 20.70 7.27 5.37
C SER A 377 21.73 8.40 5.47
N TYR A 378 22.84 8.18 6.18
CA TYR A 378 23.98 9.10 6.27
C TYR A 378 24.59 9.43 4.91
N ALA A 379 24.63 8.46 3.99
CA ALA A 379 25.20 8.66 2.66
C ALA A 379 24.26 9.41 1.70
N LEU A 380 22.94 9.26 1.86
CA LEU A 380 21.94 9.75 0.90
C LEU A 380 21.21 11.01 1.35
N PHE A 381 21.16 11.30 2.64
CA PHE A 381 20.44 12.46 3.20
C PHE A 381 21.42 13.44 3.84
N PRO A 382 21.54 14.67 3.30
CA PRO A 382 22.36 15.73 3.91
C PRO A 382 21.97 16.07 5.35
N GLU A 383 20.71 15.84 5.72
CA GLU A 383 20.16 16.09 7.05
C GLU A 383 20.64 15.07 8.09
N VAL A 384 21.17 13.92 7.66
CA VAL A 384 21.61 12.84 8.54
C VAL A 384 23.13 12.94 8.72
N ASP A 385 23.55 13.63 9.78
CA ASP A 385 24.95 13.67 10.21
C ASP A 385 25.33 12.43 11.05
N ALA A 386 26.52 12.43 11.65
CA ALA A 386 26.97 11.31 12.49
C ALA A 386 26.06 11.09 13.72
N THR A 387 25.49 12.16 14.27
CA THR A 387 24.54 12.10 15.37
C THR A 387 23.22 11.52 14.90
N GLY A 388 22.73 11.97 13.74
CA GLY A 388 21.55 11.43 13.07
C GLY A 388 21.67 9.93 12.80
N ALA A 389 22.82 9.48 12.26
CA ALA A 389 23.09 8.07 12.05
C ALA A 389 23.03 7.27 13.38
N ALA A 390 23.61 7.80 14.46
CA ALA A 390 23.54 7.16 15.78
C ALA A 390 22.10 7.10 16.33
N ILE A 391 21.28 8.13 16.08
CA ILE A 391 19.85 8.14 16.43
C ILE A 391 19.11 7.02 15.68
N ILE A 392 19.38 6.83 14.39
CA ILE A 392 18.75 5.76 13.59
C ILE A 392 19.11 4.37 14.14
N VAL A 393 20.38 4.16 14.50
CA VAL A 393 20.81 2.90 15.13
C VAL A 393 20.08 2.67 16.45
N ALA A 394 20.01 3.69 17.31
CA ALA A 394 19.32 3.61 18.59
C ALA A 394 17.82 3.34 18.42
N ALA A 395 17.17 4.00 17.45
CA ALA A 395 15.77 3.80 17.13
C ALA A 395 15.48 2.36 16.67
N GLY A 396 16.30 1.81 15.78
CA GLY A 396 16.18 0.42 15.33
C GLY A 396 16.35 -0.58 16.47
N PHE A 397 17.32 -0.35 17.36
CA PHE A 397 17.56 -1.18 18.54
C PHE A 397 16.38 -1.12 19.54
N VAL A 398 15.83 0.07 19.79
CA VAL A 398 14.64 0.23 20.63
C VAL A 398 13.47 -0.56 20.03
N GLY A 399 13.24 -0.43 18.73
CA GLY A 399 12.13 -1.12 18.07
C GLY A 399 12.23 -2.64 18.12
N MET A 400 13.40 -3.24 17.81
CA MET A 400 13.56 -4.71 17.93
C MET A 400 13.42 -5.21 19.37
N THR A 401 13.81 -4.38 20.36
CA THR A 401 13.63 -4.72 21.77
C THR A 401 12.14 -4.71 22.14
N VAL A 402 11.41 -3.71 21.65
CA VAL A 402 9.96 -3.61 21.83
C VAL A 402 9.26 -4.78 21.16
N ASP A 403 9.69 -5.19 19.97
CA ASP A 403 9.19 -6.39 19.29
C ASP A 403 9.27 -7.62 20.19
N SER A 404 10.48 -7.93 20.68
CA SER A 404 10.71 -9.08 21.58
C SER A 404 9.88 -9.00 22.87
N LEU A 405 9.69 -7.80 23.43
CA LEU A 405 8.85 -7.60 24.62
C LEU A 405 7.37 -7.86 24.33
N LEU A 406 6.86 -7.37 23.19
CA LEU A 406 5.48 -7.55 22.78
C LEU A 406 5.21 -9.00 22.38
N GLY A 407 6.15 -9.66 21.69
CA GLY A 407 6.14 -11.09 21.41
C GLY A 407 6.00 -11.92 22.68
N ALA A 408 6.84 -11.66 23.69
CA ALA A 408 6.80 -12.39 24.96
C ALA A 408 5.54 -12.15 25.82
N THR A 409 4.76 -11.09 25.57
CA THR A 409 3.70 -10.65 26.50
C THR A 409 2.30 -10.60 25.89
N LEU A 410 2.17 -10.22 24.62
CA LEU A 410 0.89 -9.93 23.97
C LEU A 410 0.63 -10.77 22.71
N GLU A 411 1.67 -11.33 22.09
CA GLU A 411 1.50 -12.16 20.91
C GLU A 411 0.77 -13.47 21.22
N GLY A 412 -0.07 -13.92 20.29
CA GLY A 412 -0.92 -15.11 20.43
C GLY A 412 -2.13 -14.94 21.34
N THR A 413 -2.20 -13.87 22.14
CA THR A 413 -3.33 -13.59 23.05
C THR A 413 -4.15 -12.39 22.59
N VAL A 414 -3.51 -11.25 22.37
CA VAL A 414 -4.15 -9.98 22.01
C VAL A 414 -3.77 -9.55 20.60
N LEU A 415 -2.52 -9.79 20.21
CA LEU A 415 -1.97 -9.41 18.92
C LEU A 415 -1.51 -10.65 18.15
N GLY A 416 -1.58 -10.60 16.83
CA GLY A 416 -0.80 -11.49 15.97
C GLY A 416 0.48 -10.80 15.51
N ASN A 417 1.39 -11.58 14.92
CA ASN A 417 2.70 -11.14 14.39
C ASN A 417 2.65 -9.78 13.66
N GLN A 418 1.69 -9.56 12.75
CA GLN A 418 1.60 -8.29 12.01
C GLN A 418 1.32 -7.07 12.90
N GLY A 419 0.55 -7.25 13.97
CA GLY A 419 0.28 -6.21 14.95
C GLY A 419 1.51 -5.90 15.81
N VAL A 420 2.29 -6.94 16.15
CA VAL A 420 3.56 -6.80 16.87
C VAL A 420 4.58 -6.04 16.01
N ASN A 421 4.80 -6.47 14.77
CA ASN A 421 5.67 -5.79 13.80
C ASN A 421 5.28 -4.31 13.61
N PHE A 422 3.98 -4.03 13.49
CA PHE A 422 3.49 -2.66 13.36
C PHE A 422 3.83 -1.80 14.58
N LEU A 423 3.62 -2.31 15.80
CA LEU A 423 3.91 -1.58 17.03
C LEU A 423 5.41 -1.42 17.28
N ALA A 424 6.21 -2.44 16.94
CA ALA A 424 7.66 -2.38 17.00
C ALA A 424 8.19 -1.28 16.08
N THR A 425 7.81 -1.31 14.80
CA THR A 425 8.23 -0.29 13.83
C THR A 425 7.71 1.10 14.19
N LEU A 426 6.51 1.22 14.77
CA LEU A 426 5.97 2.48 15.31
C LEU A 426 6.81 3.00 16.47
N SER A 427 7.23 2.12 17.38
CA SER A 427 8.08 2.52 18.51
C SER A 427 9.45 3.02 18.03
N GLY A 428 10.03 2.40 17.01
CA GLY A 428 11.27 2.86 16.38
C GLY A 428 11.10 4.21 15.70
N ALA A 429 9.99 4.42 14.98
CA ALA A 429 9.67 5.69 14.36
C ALA A 429 9.55 6.83 15.40
N LEU A 430 8.81 6.58 16.48
CA LEU A 430 8.64 7.54 17.57
C LEU A 430 9.97 7.81 18.28
N ALA A 431 10.78 6.79 18.53
CA ALA A 431 12.11 6.95 19.11
C ALA A 431 13.00 7.84 18.23
N GLY A 432 13.05 7.57 16.91
CA GLY A 432 13.80 8.39 15.96
C GLY A 432 13.36 9.85 15.96
N ALA A 433 12.04 10.09 15.85
CA ALA A 433 11.47 11.44 15.84
C ALA A 433 11.68 12.20 17.17
N LEU A 434 11.53 11.54 18.32
CA LEU A 434 11.70 12.17 19.63
C LEU A 434 13.17 12.45 19.96
N LEU A 435 14.09 11.57 19.56
CA LEU A 435 15.51 11.77 19.77
C LEU A 435 16.02 12.94 18.92
N VAL A 436 15.65 13.02 17.63
CA VAL A 436 16.08 14.15 16.80
C VAL A 436 15.53 15.48 17.33
N LEU A 437 14.28 15.51 17.81
CA LEU A 437 13.72 16.69 18.49
C LEU A 437 14.54 17.09 19.72
N SER A 438 14.91 16.11 20.53
CA SER A 438 15.66 16.37 21.77
C SER A 438 17.03 16.97 21.46
N PHE A 439 17.75 16.44 20.46
CA PHE A 439 19.05 17.00 20.05
C PHE A 439 18.92 18.35 19.35
N ALA A 440 17.86 18.59 18.58
CA ALA A 440 17.61 19.89 17.96
C ALA A 440 17.24 20.98 19.00
N VAL A 441 16.52 20.61 20.07
CA VAL A 441 16.12 21.53 21.15
C VAL A 441 17.26 21.78 22.15
N LEU A 442 18.10 20.78 22.40
CA LEU A 442 19.20 20.83 23.37
C LEU A 442 20.54 21.30 22.77
N GLY A 443 20.54 21.74 21.50
CA GLY A 443 21.71 22.17 20.73
C GLY A 443 22.73 22.99 21.50
#